data_AF-A0A966GGI5-F1
#
_entry.id   AF-A0A966GGI5-F1
#
_cell.length_a   1.000
_cell.length_b   1.000
_cell.length_c   1.000
_cell.angle_alpha   90.00
_cell.angle_beta   90.00
_cell.angle_gamma   90.00
#
_symmetry.space_group_name_H-M   'P 1'
#
loop_
_entity.id
_entity.type
_entity.pdbx_description
1 polymer ?
#
loop_
_entity_poly.entity_id
_entity_poly.type
_entity_poly.pdbx_seq_one_letter_code
_entity_poly.pdbx_strand_id
1 'polypeptide(L)'
;RDPVERAVSQYRHAVLSGQPIPAPEGLPGTADLDHLIETSAYGAQIAAYLAHFDLDRFLFLEFESLVSDPSRVLSDVAQFLGIRDDWPKLRKVAANSSDNIARLPLWVFRLRSNPAFARLTEALPRGARSRVKALLRRKQARTVAPIGPDLRDAIAAQLRDDIARFRDVTGMPFSHWSI
;
A
#
# COMPACT_ATOMS: atom_id res chain seq x y z
N ARG A 1 -7.45 4.62 2.12
CA ARG A 1 -7.15 3.53 3.07
C ARG A 1 -6.92 4.17 4.42
N ASP A 2 -7.38 3.57 5.50
CA ASP A 2 -7.00 4.00 6.85
C ASP A 2 -5.47 4.23 6.97
N PRO A 3 -5.01 5.41 7.44
CA PRO A 3 -3.59 5.77 7.53
C PRO A 3 -2.76 4.87 8.45
N VAL A 4 -3.31 4.44 9.59
CA VAL A 4 -2.63 3.52 10.52
C VAL A 4 -2.50 2.15 9.87
N GLU A 5 -3.57 1.64 9.26
CA GLU A 5 -3.56 0.37 8.55
C GLU A 5 -2.62 0.41 7.34
N ARG A 6 -2.46 1.57 6.69
CA ARG A 6 -1.43 1.75 5.68
C ARG A 6 -0.03 1.61 6.30
N ALA A 7 0.30 2.34 7.36
CA ALA A 7 1.62 2.25 8.00
C ALA A 7 1.93 0.80 8.43
N VAL A 8 0.97 0.11 9.05
CA VAL A 8 1.11 -1.31 9.44
C VAL A 8 1.33 -2.22 8.24
N SER A 9 0.64 -1.96 7.13
CA SER A 9 0.82 -2.72 5.90
C SER A 9 2.18 -2.51 5.26
N GLN A 10 2.72 -1.29 5.33
CA GLN A 10 4.04 -0.97 4.81
C GLN A 10 5.14 -1.61 5.66
N TYR A 11 5.02 -1.56 6.99
CA TYR A 11 5.89 -2.31 7.89
C TYR A 11 5.91 -3.81 7.55
N ARG A 12 4.72 -4.41 7.41
CA ARG A 12 4.59 -5.82 6.98
C ARG A 12 5.28 -6.07 5.65
N HIS A 13 5.10 -5.19 4.66
CA HIS A 13 5.77 -5.32 3.38
C HIS A 13 7.30 -5.21 3.51
N ALA A 14 7.83 -4.31 4.33
CA ALA A 14 9.26 -4.15 4.57
C ALA A 14 9.87 -5.44 5.17
N VAL A 15 9.28 -5.96 6.25
CA VAL A 15 9.71 -7.23 6.87
C VAL A 15 9.62 -8.40 5.87
N LEU A 16 8.51 -8.51 5.15
CA LEU A 16 8.32 -9.59 4.17
C LEU A 16 9.19 -9.41 2.92
N SER A 17 9.65 -8.22 2.57
CA SER A 17 10.62 -8.05 1.47
C SER A 17 12.08 -8.22 1.93
N GLY A 18 12.30 -8.35 3.24
CA GLY A 18 13.63 -8.53 3.83
C GLY A 18 14.41 -7.23 3.99
N GLN A 19 13.72 -6.10 4.07
CA GLN A 19 14.31 -4.82 4.44
C GLN A 19 14.82 -4.90 5.89
N PRO A 20 15.93 -4.21 6.22
CA PRO A 20 16.50 -4.20 7.56
C PRO A 20 15.72 -3.28 8.51
N ILE A 21 14.41 -3.50 8.65
CA ILE A 21 13.54 -2.72 9.53
C ILE A 21 13.51 -3.33 10.95
N PRO A 22 13.55 -2.52 12.03
CA PRO A 22 13.47 -3.01 13.41
C PRO A 22 12.19 -3.79 13.71
N ALA A 23 12.22 -4.61 14.77
CA ALA A 23 11.00 -5.16 15.35
C ALA A 23 10.11 -4.03 15.91
N PRO A 24 8.79 -4.26 16.13
CA PRO A 24 7.87 -3.20 16.51
C PRO A 24 8.30 -2.42 17.76
N GLU A 25 8.90 -3.10 18.73
CA GLU A 25 9.36 -2.51 20.00
C GLU A 25 10.56 -1.57 19.81
N GLY A 26 11.32 -1.76 18.72
CA GLY A 26 12.48 -0.94 18.37
C GLY A 26 12.21 0.13 17.31
N LEU A 27 10.96 0.28 16.85
CA LEU A 27 10.58 1.33 15.89
C LEU A 27 10.57 2.75 16.47
N PRO A 28 10.14 3.00 17.72
CA PRO A 28 10.07 4.36 18.26
C PRO A 28 11.41 5.10 18.17
N GLY A 29 11.39 6.32 17.62
CA GLY A 29 12.57 7.17 17.46
C GLY A 29 13.51 6.77 16.32
N THR A 30 13.08 5.89 15.42
CA THR A 30 13.86 5.49 14.24
C THR A 30 13.35 6.17 12.97
N ALA A 31 14.25 6.39 12.01
CA ALA A 31 13.90 6.89 10.69
C ALA A 31 12.94 5.97 9.93
N ASP A 32 12.91 4.67 10.25
CA ASP A 32 11.94 3.73 9.68
C ASP A 32 10.52 4.07 10.12
N LEU A 33 10.30 4.41 11.40
CA LEU A 33 8.99 4.85 11.88
C LEU A 33 8.58 6.18 11.24
N ASP A 34 9.51 7.13 11.16
CA ASP A 34 9.27 8.42 10.50
C ASP A 34 8.81 8.21 9.06
N HIS A 35 9.50 7.34 8.31
CA HIS A 35 9.14 7.01 6.93
C HIS A 35 7.76 6.33 6.82
N LEU A 36 7.39 5.44 7.76
CA LEU A 36 6.07 4.83 7.80
C LEU A 36 4.97 5.88 8.02
N ILE A 37 5.23 6.88 8.86
CA ILE A 37 4.30 7.99 9.15
C ILE A 37 4.20 8.92 7.94
N GLU A 38 5.32 9.38 7.39
CA GLU A 38 5.36 10.26 6.21
C GLU A 38 4.62 9.66 5.01
N THR A 39 4.78 8.35 4.79
CA THR A 39 4.07 7.64 3.71
C THR A 39 2.55 7.52 3.96
N SER A 40 2.11 7.66 5.21
CA SER A 40 0.70 7.69 5.61
C SER A 40 0.15 9.11 5.82
N ALA A 41 0.98 10.15 5.76
CA ALA A 41 0.60 11.55 5.94
C ALA A 41 0.00 12.11 4.64
N TYR A 42 -1.26 11.78 4.37
CA TYR A 42 -1.94 12.13 3.12
C TYR A 42 -2.12 13.64 2.93
N GLY A 43 -2.28 14.41 4.02
CA GLY A 43 -2.42 15.87 3.97
C GLY A 43 -1.13 16.52 3.46
N ALA A 44 0.01 16.17 4.05
CA ALA A 44 1.32 16.61 3.60
C ALA A 44 1.59 16.20 2.14
N GLN A 45 1.25 14.95 1.78
CA GLN A 45 1.43 14.47 0.41
C GLN A 45 0.59 15.26 -0.60
N ILE A 46 -0.72 15.44 -0.35
CA ILE A 46 -1.58 16.13 -1.31
C ILE A 46 -1.26 17.63 -1.40
N ALA A 47 -0.86 18.26 -0.30
CA ALA A 47 -0.50 19.67 -0.26
C ALA A 47 0.63 20.01 -1.25
N ALA A 48 1.62 19.11 -1.40
CA ALA A 48 2.70 19.30 -2.37
C ALA A 48 2.19 19.30 -3.83
N TYR A 49 1.17 18.50 -4.16
CA TYR A 49 0.58 18.50 -5.49
C TYR A 49 -0.35 19.70 -5.72
N LEU A 50 -1.11 20.08 -4.69
CA LEU A 50 -2.03 21.22 -4.77
C LEU A 50 -1.33 22.57 -4.90
N ALA A 51 -0.03 22.64 -4.61
CA ALA A 51 0.80 23.80 -4.95
C ALA A 51 0.93 24.02 -6.48
N HIS A 52 0.59 23.03 -7.30
CA HIS A 52 0.80 23.04 -8.75
C HIS A 52 -0.46 22.70 -9.56
N PHE A 53 -1.45 22.04 -8.95
CA PHE A 53 -2.64 21.56 -9.63
C PHE A 53 -3.88 21.85 -8.79
N ASP A 54 -4.97 22.22 -9.46
CA ASP A 54 -6.25 22.45 -8.79
C ASP A 54 -6.84 21.15 -8.22
N LEU A 55 -7.60 21.27 -7.12
CA LEU A 55 -8.20 20.13 -6.42
C LEU A 55 -9.12 19.30 -7.33
N ASP A 56 -9.78 19.92 -8.30
CA ASP A 56 -10.67 19.26 -9.26
C ASP A 56 -9.96 18.29 -10.22
N ARG A 57 -8.62 18.34 -10.27
CA ARG A 57 -7.76 17.40 -11.00
C ARG A 57 -7.43 16.13 -10.22
N PHE A 58 -7.99 15.97 -9.01
CA PHE A 58 -7.77 14.82 -8.16
C PHE A 58 -9.06 14.05 -7.91
N LEU A 59 -8.97 12.73 -8.01
CA LEU A 59 -10.00 11.82 -7.55
C LEU A 59 -9.47 11.07 -6.32
N PHE A 60 -10.12 11.26 -5.18
CA PHE A 60 -9.79 10.56 -3.95
C PHE A 60 -10.72 9.36 -3.77
N LEU A 61 -10.13 8.19 -3.59
CA LEU A 61 -10.86 6.92 -3.50
C LEU A 61 -10.50 6.18 -2.21
N GLU A 62 -11.50 5.53 -1.65
CA GLU A 62 -11.30 4.64 -0.53
C GLU A 62 -10.84 3.26 -1.00
N PHE A 63 -9.77 2.78 -0.38
CA PHE A 63 -9.27 1.43 -0.67
C PHE A 63 -10.27 0.37 -0.21
N GLU A 64 -10.97 0.63 0.89
CA GLU A 64 -11.99 -0.23 1.46
C GLU A 64 -13.16 -0.39 0.48
N SER A 65 -13.59 0.71 -0.16
CA SER A 65 -14.58 0.69 -1.25
C SER A 65 -14.09 -0.08 -2.47
N LEU A 66 -12.80 0.07 -2.84
CA LEU A 66 -12.22 -0.69 -3.94
C LEU A 66 -12.21 -2.21 -3.67
N VAL A 67 -12.07 -2.62 -2.41
CA VAL A 67 -12.08 -4.04 -2.03
C VAL A 67 -13.50 -4.59 -1.96
N SER A 68 -14.46 -3.82 -1.42
CA SER A 68 -15.84 -4.28 -1.21
C SER A 68 -16.67 -4.22 -2.50
N ASP A 69 -16.55 -3.14 -3.27
CA ASP A 69 -17.24 -2.91 -4.54
C ASP A 69 -16.29 -2.27 -5.58
N PRO A 70 -15.40 -3.09 -6.16
CA PRO A 70 -14.49 -2.62 -7.20
C PRO A 70 -15.21 -2.03 -8.43
N SER A 71 -16.39 -2.54 -8.76
CA SER A 71 -17.15 -2.11 -9.94
C SER A 71 -17.58 -0.66 -9.79
N ARG A 72 -18.18 -0.32 -8.64
CA ARG A 72 -18.56 1.07 -8.33
C ARG A 72 -17.37 2.02 -8.40
N VAL A 73 -16.25 1.66 -7.77
CA VAL A 73 -15.05 2.51 -7.77
C VAL A 73 -14.50 2.72 -9.19
N LEU A 74 -14.54 1.69 -10.04
CA LEU A 74 -14.14 1.84 -11.44
C LEU A 74 -15.11 2.72 -12.25
N SER A 75 -16.40 2.69 -11.94
CA SER A 75 -17.37 3.64 -12.52
C SER A 75 -17.04 5.09 -12.12
N ASP A 76 -16.71 5.34 -10.85
CA ASP A 76 -16.28 6.65 -10.37
C ASP A 76 -15.02 7.15 -11.11
N VAL A 77 -14.07 6.24 -11.35
CA VAL A 77 -12.85 6.52 -12.15
C VAL A 77 -13.21 6.86 -13.61
N ALA A 78 -14.10 6.09 -14.24
CA ALA A 78 -14.50 6.34 -15.62
C ALA A 78 -15.18 7.71 -15.77
N GLN A 79 -16.06 8.05 -14.82
CA GLN A 79 -16.72 9.35 -14.76
C GLN A 79 -15.71 10.49 -14.62
N PHE A 80 -14.79 10.38 -13.67
CA PHE A 80 -13.75 11.40 -13.44
C PHE A 80 -12.86 11.62 -14.67
N LEU A 81 -12.50 10.54 -15.37
CA LEU A 81 -11.67 10.61 -16.57
C LEU A 81 -12.46 11.02 -17.84
N GLY A 82 -13.79 11.10 -17.77
CA GLY A 82 -14.63 11.41 -18.93
C GLY A 82 -14.62 10.31 -20.00
N ILE A 83 -14.42 9.06 -19.61
CA ILE A 83 -14.39 7.90 -20.52
C ILE A 83 -15.65 7.05 -20.35
N ARG A 84 -15.86 6.11 -21.29
CA ARG A 84 -16.95 5.14 -21.17
C ARG A 84 -16.69 4.16 -20.03
N ASP A 85 -17.74 3.85 -19.28
CA ASP A 85 -17.73 2.83 -18.25
C ASP A 85 -17.97 1.44 -18.88
N ASP A 86 -16.94 0.90 -19.54
CA ASP A 86 -16.99 -0.38 -20.27
C ASP A 86 -15.98 -1.41 -19.77
N TRP A 87 -15.69 -1.38 -18.46
CA TRP A 87 -14.71 -2.28 -17.84
C TRP A 87 -15.09 -3.77 -18.00
N PRO A 88 -14.11 -4.65 -18.29
CA PRO A 88 -14.37 -6.09 -18.30
C PRO A 88 -14.75 -6.57 -16.90
N LYS A 89 -15.62 -7.59 -16.81
CA LYS A 89 -16.02 -8.18 -15.52
C LYS A 89 -14.79 -8.52 -14.68
N LEU A 90 -14.62 -7.77 -13.59
CA LEU A 90 -13.54 -8.02 -12.67
C LEU A 90 -13.74 -9.39 -12.03
N ARG A 91 -12.79 -10.30 -12.25
CA ARG A 91 -12.68 -11.48 -11.40
C ARG A 91 -12.27 -10.99 -10.02
N LYS A 92 -12.91 -11.51 -8.95
CA LYS A 92 -12.39 -11.42 -7.58
C LYS A 92 -11.01 -12.08 -7.55
N VAL A 93 -9.98 -11.33 -7.90
CA VAL A 93 -8.60 -11.75 -7.69
C VAL A 93 -8.38 -11.58 -6.20
N ALA A 94 -8.41 -12.69 -5.47
CA ALA A 94 -8.17 -12.72 -4.04
C ALA A 94 -6.91 -11.91 -3.68
N ALA A 95 -7.01 -11.11 -2.62
CA ALA A 95 -6.04 -10.17 -2.07
C ALA A 95 -4.75 -10.85 -1.53
N ASN A 96 -4.15 -11.74 -2.33
CA ASN A 96 -3.04 -12.60 -1.94
C ASN A 96 -1.68 -11.92 -2.14
N SER A 97 -1.59 -10.58 -2.26
CA SER A 97 -0.30 -9.92 -2.45
C SER A 97 0.63 -10.18 -1.28
N SER A 98 0.16 -9.99 -0.04
CA SER A 98 0.94 -10.24 1.18
C SER A 98 1.23 -11.72 1.40
N ASP A 99 0.28 -12.64 1.19
CA ASP A 99 0.52 -14.09 1.30
C ASP A 99 1.54 -14.60 0.25
N ASN A 100 1.45 -14.08 -0.98
CA ASN A 100 2.42 -14.42 -2.03
C ASN A 100 3.82 -13.93 -1.66
N ILE A 101 3.96 -12.70 -1.15
CA ILE A 101 5.25 -12.15 -0.73
C ILE A 101 5.79 -12.94 0.47
N ALA A 102 4.95 -13.27 1.45
CA ALA A 102 5.36 -14.01 2.64
C ALA A 102 5.93 -15.40 2.33
N ARG A 103 5.44 -16.04 1.27
CA ARG A 103 5.91 -17.35 0.80
C ARG A 103 7.10 -17.29 -0.15
N LEU A 104 7.50 -16.12 -0.65
CA LEU A 104 8.68 -16.01 -1.51
C LEU A 104 9.97 -16.01 -0.68
N PRO A 105 11.06 -16.67 -1.16
CA PRO A 105 12.37 -16.61 -0.55
C PRO A 105 12.95 -15.19 -0.60
N LEU A 106 13.65 -14.77 0.46
CA LEU A 106 14.27 -13.44 0.56
C LEU A 106 15.26 -13.13 -0.57
N TRP A 107 16.00 -14.14 -1.04
CA TRP A 107 16.95 -13.96 -2.14
C TRP A 107 16.27 -13.52 -3.44
N VAL A 108 14.97 -13.82 -3.64
CA VAL A 108 14.21 -13.36 -4.82
C VAL A 108 14.09 -11.84 -4.83
N PHE A 109 13.98 -11.21 -3.66
CA PHE A 109 13.95 -9.75 -3.53
C PHE A 109 15.35 -9.15 -3.70
N ARG A 110 16.39 -9.83 -3.18
CA ARG A 110 17.79 -9.41 -3.40
C ARG A 110 18.25 -9.51 -4.85
N LEU A 111 17.73 -10.46 -5.63
CA LEU A 111 18.06 -10.55 -7.05
C LEU A 111 17.32 -9.49 -7.89
N ARG A 112 16.17 -8.98 -7.44
CA ARG A 112 15.47 -7.90 -8.16
C ARG A 112 16.27 -6.59 -8.23
N SER A 113 17.13 -6.33 -7.25
CA SER A 113 18.04 -5.17 -7.29
C SER A 113 19.24 -5.39 -8.22
N ASN A 114 19.45 -6.60 -8.75
CA ASN A 114 20.45 -6.85 -9.78
C ASN A 114 19.88 -6.52 -11.18
N PRO A 115 20.46 -5.53 -11.91
CA PRO A 115 19.93 -5.09 -13.19
C PRO A 115 19.93 -6.18 -14.27
N ALA A 116 20.86 -7.13 -14.22
CA ALA A 116 20.90 -8.25 -15.15
C ALA A 116 19.73 -9.23 -14.92
N PHE A 117 19.43 -9.51 -13.66
CA PHE A 117 18.29 -10.34 -13.29
C PHE A 117 16.96 -9.63 -13.57
N ALA A 118 16.86 -8.32 -13.32
CA ALA A 118 15.70 -7.52 -13.67
C ALA A 118 15.37 -7.63 -15.17
N ARG A 119 16.35 -7.38 -16.04
CA ARG A 119 16.22 -7.51 -17.51
C ARG A 119 15.88 -8.92 -17.96
N LEU A 120 16.51 -9.94 -17.38
CA LEU A 120 16.19 -11.35 -17.68
C LEU A 120 14.73 -11.65 -17.35
N THR A 121 14.24 -11.18 -16.21
CA THR A 121 12.84 -11.38 -15.84
C THR A 121 11.89 -10.57 -16.73
N GLU A 122 12.29 -9.38 -17.18
CA GLU A 122 11.52 -8.56 -18.14
C GLU A 122 11.38 -9.19 -19.53
N ALA A 123 12.35 -10.01 -19.95
CA ALA A 123 12.27 -10.75 -21.20
C ALA A 123 11.34 -11.98 -21.12
N LEU A 124 11.02 -12.48 -19.92
CA LEU A 124 10.17 -13.67 -19.77
C LEU A 124 8.68 -13.36 -20.05
N PRO A 125 7.96 -14.23 -20.79
CA PRO A 125 6.50 -14.13 -20.94
C PRO A 125 5.78 -14.17 -19.59
N ARG A 126 4.66 -13.44 -19.45
CA ARG A 126 3.88 -13.35 -18.20
C ARG A 126 3.53 -14.73 -17.61
N GLY A 127 3.16 -15.70 -18.45
CA GLY A 127 2.84 -17.07 -18.04
C GLY A 127 4.03 -17.82 -17.44
N ALA A 128 5.24 -17.64 -17.99
CA ALA A 128 6.46 -18.25 -17.47
C ALA A 128 6.86 -17.65 -16.11
N ARG A 129 6.76 -16.32 -15.96
CA ARG A 129 7.02 -15.64 -14.68
C ARG A 129 6.12 -16.17 -13.56
N SER A 130 4.83 -16.37 -13.85
CA SER A 130 3.89 -16.89 -12.87
C SER A 130 4.21 -18.32 -12.43
N ARG A 131 4.68 -19.18 -13.34
CA ARG A 131 5.13 -20.55 -13.02
C ARG A 131 6.40 -20.56 -12.17
N VAL A 132 7.40 -19.76 -12.54
CA VAL A 132 8.64 -19.63 -11.75
C VAL A 132 8.33 -19.14 -10.34
N LYS A 133 7.49 -18.11 -10.20
CA LYS A 133 7.03 -17.64 -8.88
C LYS A 133 6.34 -18.76 -8.11
N ALA A 134 5.44 -19.52 -8.72
CA ALA A 134 4.73 -20.62 -8.07
C ALA A 134 5.67 -21.72 -7.57
N LEU A 135 6.69 -22.08 -8.35
CA LEU A 135 7.71 -23.07 -7.97
C LEU A 135 8.59 -22.60 -6.81
N LEU A 136 8.87 -21.30 -6.74
CA LEU A 136 9.68 -20.72 -5.67
C LEU A 136 8.91 -20.50 -4.35
N ARG A 137 7.57 -20.67 -4.33
CA ARG A 137 6.76 -20.49 -3.12
C ARG A 137 7.12 -21.54 -2.08
N ARG A 138 7.49 -21.07 -0.89
CA ARG A 138 7.65 -21.90 0.31
C ARG A 138 6.29 -22.36 0.81
N LYS A 139 6.26 -23.57 1.40
CA LYS A 139 5.06 -24.12 2.05
C LYS A 139 4.64 -23.28 3.26
N GLN A 140 5.60 -22.87 4.09
CA GLN A 140 5.37 -22.01 5.24
C GLN A 140 5.53 -20.54 4.86
N ALA A 141 4.52 -19.73 5.16
CA ALA A 141 4.60 -18.28 5.03
C ALA A 141 5.45 -17.72 6.17
N ARG A 142 6.29 -16.73 5.87
CA ARG A 142 6.97 -15.97 6.92
C ARG A 142 5.94 -15.18 7.73
N THR A 143 6.12 -15.19 9.04
CA THR A 143 5.30 -14.43 9.97
C THR A 143 5.94 -13.06 10.20
N VAL A 144 5.10 -12.06 10.49
CA VAL A 144 5.53 -10.72 10.88
C VAL A 144 4.96 -10.48 12.27
N ALA A 145 5.78 -9.99 13.19
CA ALA A 145 5.32 -9.57 14.50
C ALA A 145 4.22 -8.51 14.33
N PRO A 146 3.04 -8.68 14.96
CA PRO A 146 1.99 -7.68 14.85
C PRO A 146 2.43 -6.39 15.54
N ILE A 147 2.09 -5.24 14.93
CA ILE A 147 2.20 -3.95 15.60
C ILE A 147 1.09 -3.89 16.66
N GLY A 148 1.51 -3.76 17.93
CA GLY A 148 0.62 -3.68 19.10
C GLY A 148 -0.20 -2.39 19.17
N PRO A 149 -1.19 -2.32 20.07
CA PRO A 149 -2.08 -1.17 20.22
C PRO A 149 -1.33 0.13 20.54
N ASP A 150 -0.37 0.09 21.48
CA ASP A 150 0.38 1.29 21.89
C ASP A 150 1.09 1.99 20.72
N LEU A 151 1.71 1.21 19.83
CA LEU A 151 2.39 1.76 18.65
C LEU A 151 1.38 2.22 17.58
N ARG A 152 0.22 1.57 17.45
CA ARG A 152 -0.86 2.04 16.58
C ARG A 152 -1.39 3.39 17.05
N ASP A 153 -1.59 3.55 18.35
CA ASP A 153 -2.06 4.80 18.96
C ASP A 153 -1.01 5.91 18.81
N ALA A 154 0.27 5.57 18.95
CA ALA A 154 1.37 6.52 18.70
C ALA A 154 1.45 6.98 17.23
N ILE A 155 1.24 6.06 16.27
CA ILE A 155 1.14 6.40 14.84
C ILE A 155 -0.10 7.27 14.58
N ALA A 156 -1.25 6.89 15.14
CA ALA A 156 -2.51 7.64 15.02
C ALA A 156 -2.39 9.07 15.56
N ALA A 157 -1.76 9.23 16.73
CA ALA A 157 -1.54 10.53 17.33
C ALA A 157 -0.69 11.46 16.44
N GLN A 158 0.36 10.93 15.81
CA GLN A 158 1.23 11.70 14.92
C GLN A 158 0.56 12.06 13.58
N LEU A 159 -0.35 11.21 13.10
CA LEU A 159 -1.07 11.44 11.85
C LEU A 159 -2.32 12.33 12.01
N ARG A 160 -2.82 12.52 13.24
CA ARG A 160 -4.11 13.18 13.51
C ARG A 160 -4.25 14.54 12.84
N ASP A 161 -3.31 15.44 13.08
CA ASP A 161 -3.38 16.80 12.55
C ASP A 161 -3.23 16.81 11.02
N ASP A 162 -2.47 15.87 10.47
CA ASP A 162 -2.31 15.74 9.03
C ASP A 162 -3.58 15.25 8.34
N ILE A 163 -4.25 14.27 8.94
CA ILE A 163 -5.50 13.73 8.43
C ILE A 163 -6.64 14.74 8.60
N ALA A 164 -6.64 15.56 9.66
CA ALA A 164 -7.56 16.69 9.77
C ALA A 164 -7.39 17.67 8.61
N ARG A 165 -6.15 18.09 8.31
CA ARG A 165 -5.86 18.94 7.14
C ARG A 165 -6.30 18.29 5.83
N PHE A 166 -6.06 16.98 5.67
CA PHE A 166 -6.48 16.25 4.47
C PHE A 166 -8.01 16.27 4.29
N ARG A 167 -8.77 16.06 5.38
CA ARG A 167 -10.24 16.14 5.36
C ARG A 167 -10.72 17.54 4.99
N ASP A 168 -10.12 18.57 5.58
CA ASP A 168 -10.48 19.96 5.30
C ASP A 168 -10.25 20.32 3.82
N VAL A 169 -9.09 19.94 3.27
CA VAL A 169 -8.72 20.21 1.88
C VAL A 169 -9.59 19.45 0.89
N THR A 170 -9.88 18.18 1.17
CA THR A 170 -10.63 17.33 0.22
C THR A 170 -12.14 17.43 0.39
N GLY A 171 -12.63 17.94 1.52
CA GLY A 171 -14.05 17.90 1.90
C GLY A 171 -14.58 16.48 2.16
N MET A 172 -13.70 15.48 2.18
CA MET A 172 -14.08 14.07 2.34
C MET A 172 -13.82 13.62 3.78
N PRO A 173 -14.85 13.13 4.50
CA PRO A 173 -14.72 12.83 5.92
C PRO A 173 -13.94 11.55 6.20
N PHE A 174 -14.02 10.53 5.34
CA PHE A 174 -13.42 9.20 5.57
C PHE A 174 -13.69 8.68 7.00
N SER A 175 -14.96 8.64 7.39
CA SER A 175 -15.41 8.44 8.78
C SER A 175 -15.12 7.05 9.35
N HIS A 176 -14.77 6.07 8.51
CA HIS A 176 -14.38 4.72 8.91
C HIS A 176 -12.89 4.60 9.27
N TRP A 177 -12.09 5.66 9.12
CA TRP A 177 -10.70 5.66 9.56
C TRP A 177 -10.62 5.77 11.08
N SER A 178 -9.61 5.14 11.66
CA SER A 178 -9.34 5.06 13.10
C SER A 178 -8.83 6.36 13.74
N ILE A 179 -8.75 7.45 12.96
CA ILE A 179 -8.20 8.75 13.35
C ILE A 179 -9.22 9.84 13.04
#